data_AF-A0A2T6J2M6-F1
#
_entry.id   AF-A0A2T6J2M6-F1
#
_cell.length_a   1.000
_cell.length_b   1.000
_cell.length_c   1.000
_cell.angle_alpha   90.00
_cell.angle_beta   90.00
_cell.angle_gamma   90.00
#
_symmetry.space_group_name_H-M   'P 1'
#
loop_
_entity.id
_entity.type
_entity.pdbx_description
1 polymer ?
#
loop_
_entity_poly.entity_id
_entity_poly.type
_entity_poly.pdbx_seq_one_letter_code
_entity_poly.pdbx_strand_id
1 'polypeptide(L)'
;TEMLYGILNPSIDDDEDDEDVDDVELPPAVLSIMKAHLPSDEASGQRHPPAGDNRLSKERADALRKKVQSVGRLMRVFKTLRQENELIVRLKGCTPGHRIPVGLLLQGREGIANELDKFENAKQIDLMNERRPDGGSSSR
;
A
#
# COMPACT_ATOMS: atom_id res chain seq x y z
N THR A 1 -2.81 5.75 17.77
CA THR A 1 -1.56 6.51 17.97
C THR A 1 -0.43 5.85 17.22
N GLU A 2 -0.15 4.57 17.48
CA GLU A 2 0.93 3.75 16.90
C GLU A 2 1.16 3.95 15.39
N MET A 3 0.11 3.84 14.57
CA MET A 3 0.23 4.02 13.11
C MET A 3 0.76 5.40 12.71
N LEU A 4 0.32 6.46 13.39
CA LEU A 4 0.78 7.82 13.09
C LEU A 4 2.23 8.01 13.58
N TYR A 5 2.59 7.37 14.69
CA TYR A 5 3.94 7.38 15.25
C TYR A 5 4.95 6.74 14.28
N GLY A 6 4.69 5.53 13.76
CA GLY A 6 5.57 4.85 12.79
C GLY A 6 5.66 5.50 11.39
N ILE A 7 4.71 6.38 11.03
CA ILE A 7 4.75 7.19 9.80
C ILE A 7 5.56 8.48 10.00
N LEU A 8 5.53 9.05 11.21
CA LEU A 8 6.09 10.37 11.53
C LEU A 8 7.50 10.32 12.12
N ASN A 9 7.87 9.23 12.80
CA ASN A 9 9.24 8.95 13.23
C ASN A 9 9.91 7.95 12.25
N PRO A 10 10.65 8.43 11.23
CA PRO A 10 11.37 7.53 10.32
C PRO A 10 12.48 6.73 11.04
N SER A 11 13.26 7.42 11.88
CA SER A 11 14.48 6.91 12.52
C SER A 11 14.23 6.14 13.83
N ILE A 12 13.36 5.11 13.79
CA ILE A 12 13.12 4.25 14.97
C ILE A 12 13.18 2.74 14.66
N ASP A 13 13.25 2.36 13.38
CA ASP A 13 13.37 0.96 12.93
C ASP A 13 14.51 0.76 11.90
N ASP A 14 15.28 1.80 11.57
CA ASP A 14 16.32 1.78 10.51
C ASP A 14 17.75 1.58 11.12
N ASP A 15 17.90 0.68 12.12
CA ASP A 15 19.20 0.29 12.74
C ASP A 15 19.79 -1.02 12.16
N GLU A 16 19.09 -1.70 11.24
CA GLU A 16 19.62 -2.83 10.45
C GLU A 16 19.27 -2.64 8.94
N ASP A 17 20.26 -2.85 8.07
CA ASP A 17 20.19 -2.93 6.58
C ASP A 17 20.07 -1.63 5.71
N ASP A 18 20.94 -0.62 5.89
CA ASP A 18 21.00 0.57 4.98
C ASP A 18 22.44 0.99 4.55
N GLU A 19 23.40 0.07 4.44
CA GLU A 19 24.85 0.38 4.25
C GLU A 19 25.31 0.91 2.87
N ASP A 20 24.53 0.82 1.77
CA ASP A 20 25.06 0.92 0.39
C ASP A 20 24.45 1.99 -0.56
N VAL A 21 23.68 3.00 -0.09
CA VAL A 21 22.81 3.82 -0.98
C VAL A 21 23.27 5.28 -1.25
N ASP A 22 24.57 5.55 -1.35
CA ASP A 22 25.10 6.90 -1.70
C ASP A 22 25.99 6.98 -2.97
N ASP A 23 26.56 5.87 -3.49
CA ASP A 23 27.55 5.88 -4.59
C ASP A 23 26.97 5.48 -5.98
N VAL A 24 25.98 6.21 -6.50
CA VAL A 24 25.45 6.02 -7.87
C VAL A 24 25.83 7.18 -8.79
N GLU A 25 26.96 7.04 -9.51
CA GLU A 25 27.41 8.04 -10.48
C GLU A 25 26.56 8.02 -11.76
N LEU A 26 25.86 9.14 -12.03
CA LEU A 26 24.85 9.23 -13.09
C LEU A 26 25.46 9.63 -14.47
N PRO A 27 25.05 8.99 -15.58
CA PRO A 27 25.58 9.31 -16.90
C PRO A 27 25.37 10.79 -17.33
N PRO A 28 26.34 11.40 -18.05
CA PRO A 28 26.35 12.83 -18.34
C PRO A 28 25.16 13.34 -19.16
N ALA A 29 24.49 12.46 -19.92
CA ALA A 29 23.24 12.79 -20.62
C ALA A 29 22.11 13.17 -19.65
N VAL A 30 22.00 12.48 -18.52
CA VAL A 30 20.99 12.73 -17.48
C VAL A 30 21.27 14.06 -16.76
N LEU A 31 22.55 14.33 -16.47
CA LEU A 31 23.00 15.60 -15.90
C LEU A 31 22.70 16.81 -16.81
N SER A 32 22.88 16.65 -18.13
CA SER A 32 22.51 17.69 -19.11
C SER A 32 21.01 18.00 -19.12
N ILE A 33 20.16 16.97 -19.05
CA ILE A 33 18.70 17.13 -19.06
C ILE A 33 18.24 17.87 -17.79
N MET A 34 18.79 17.54 -16.61
CA MET A 34 18.51 18.26 -15.36
C MET A 34 18.90 19.73 -15.43
N LYS A 35 20.06 20.05 -16.03
CA LYS A 35 20.61 21.41 -16.09
C LYS A 35 19.82 22.35 -17.01
N ALA A 36 19.08 21.80 -17.97
CA ALA A 36 18.28 22.58 -18.93
C ALA A 36 16.90 23.03 -18.40
N HIS A 37 16.43 22.48 -17.28
CA HIS A 37 15.01 22.60 -16.85
C HIS A 37 14.79 23.22 -15.45
N LEU A 38 15.83 23.80 -14.82
CA LEU A 38 15.70 24.47 -13.52
C LEU A 38 15.98 25.98 -13.65
N PRO A 39 15.13 26.87 -13.09
CA PRO A 39 15.39 28.29 -13.02
C PRO A 39 16.38 28.59 -11.89
N SER A 40 16.40 29.84 -11.44
CA SER A 40 17.61 30.56 -11.13
C SER A 40 17.20 31.89 -10.47
N ASP A 41 17.66 32.14 -9.23
CA ASP A 41 17.06 32.86 -8.07
C ASP A 41 16.55 34.34 -8.11
N GLU A 42 17.38 35.34 -7.74
CA GLU A 42 16.94 36.73 -7.40
C GLU A 42 17.93 37.89 -7.77
N ALA A 43 17.37 39.00 -8.27
CA ALA A 43 17.80 40.40 -8.24
C ALA A 43 16.61 41.26 -8.76
N SER A 44 15.84 41.84 -7.83
CA SER A 44 14.55 42.49 -8.13
C SER A 44 14.63 43.73 -9.04
N GLY A 45 13.85 43.71 -10.13
CA GLY A 45 13.74 44.87 -11.03
C GLY A 45 13.13 44.60 -12.42
N GLN A 46 11.97 43.94 -12.46
CA GLN A 46 11.22 43.58 -13.69
C GLN A 46 12.01 42.80 -14.76
N ARG A 47 13.06 42.05 -14.37
CA ARG A 47 14.00 41.42 -15.29
C ARG A 47 14.52 40.06 -14.80
N HIS A 48 14.30 39.04 -15.63
CA HIS A 48 15.02 37.74 -15.77
C HIS A 48 15.18 36.80 -14.54
N PRO A 49 15.26 35.46 -14.76
CA PRO A 49 15.53 34.46 -13.73
C PRO A 49 17.06 34.46 -13.39
N PRO A 50 17.49 34.97 -12.22
CA PRO A 50 18.90 35.25 -11.89
C PRO A 50 19.73 34.08 -11.32
N ALA A 51 20.34 33.29 -12.21
CA ALA A 51 21.32 32.20 -11.96
C ALA A 51 21.43 31.55 -10.54
N GLY A 52 20.80 30.39 -10.36
CA GLY A 52 21.18 29.25 -9.50
C GLY A 52 21.44 29.43 -8.00
N ASP A 53 20.63 28.75 -7.17
CA ASP A 53 21.16 28.09 -5.96
C ASP A 53 20.86 26.59 -6.02
N ASN A 54 21.73 25.85 -6.72
CA ASN A 54 21.59 24.40 -6.93
C ASN A 54 22.02 23.59 -5.69
N ARG A 55 21.80 24.16 -4.52
CA ARG A 55 21.86 23.55 -3.21
C ARG A 55 20.45 23.54 -2.65
N LEU A 56 19.77 22.40 -2.78
CA LEU A 56 18.87 22.02 -1.69
C LEU A 56 19.73 22.10 -0.42
N SER A 57 19.40 22.99 0.51
CA SER A 57 20.05 22.93 1.83
C SER A 57 19.89 21.51 2.33
N LYS A 58 20.89 20.96 3.03
CA LYS A 58 20.87 19.56 3.49
C LYS A 58 19.53 19.23 4.16
N GLU A 59 19.07 20.15 5.01
CA GLU A 59 17.74 20.16 5.63
C GLU A 59 16.54 20.09 4.66
N ARG A 60 16.54 20.82 3.52
CA ARG A 60 15.49 20.73 2.49
C ARG A 60 15.53 19.40 1.72
N ALA A 61 16.73 18.86 1.45
CA ALA A 61 16.89 17.54 0.84
C ALA A 61 16.41 16.43 1.79
N ASP A 62 16.84 16.48 3.05
CA ASP A 62 16.41 15.57 4.12
C ASP A 62 14.89 15.64 4.34
N ALA A 63 14.31 16.84 4.33
CA ALA A 63 12.86 17.04 4.43
C ALA A 63 12.10 16.46 3.22
N LEU A 64 12.69 16.45 2.02
CA LEU A 64 12.11 15.80 0.85
C LEU A 64 12.23 14.27 0.91
N ARG A 65 13.41 13.73 1.27
CA ARG A 65 13.63 12.28 1.47
C ARG A 65 12.65 11.72 2.51
N LYS A 66 12.50 12.41 3.66
CA LYS A 66 11.52 12.08 4.70
C LYS A 66 10.08 12.11 4.19
N LYS A 67 9.68 13.13 3.40
CA LYS A 67 8.33 13.17 2.78
C LYS A 67 8.08 11.95 1.87
N VAL A 68 9.04 11.58 1.03
CA VAL A 68 8.89 10.40 0.15
C VAL A 68 8.84 9.10 0.98
N GLN A 69 9.70 8.95 1.99
CA GLN A 69 9.71 7.79 2.89
C GLN A 69 8.37 7.65 3.65
N SER A 70 7.85 8.73 4.25
CA SER A 70 6.54 8.74 4.94
C SER A 70 5.38 8.43 3.99
N VAL A 71 5.39 8.94 2.75
CA VAL A 71 4.39 8.56 1.73
C VAL A 71 4.48 7.07 1.39
N GLY A 72 5.70 6.53 1.21
CA GLY A 72 5.92 5.10 0.98
C GLY A 72 5.41 4.22 2.13
N ARG A 73 5.69 4.60 3.38
CA ARG A 73 5.15 3.92 4.58
C ARG A 73 3.62 3.99 4.62
N LEU A 74 3.03 5.16 4.35
CA LEU A 74 1.57 5.34 4.28
C LEU A 74 0.91 4.48 3.18
N MET A 75 1.52 4.37 2.00
CA MET A 75 1.04 3.50 0.92
C MET A 75 1.03 2.02 1.32
N ARG A 76 2.03 1.55 2.08
CA ARG A 76 2.07 0.17 2.62
C ARG A 76 0.89 -0.07 3.57
N VAL A 77 0.60 0.86 4.49
CA VAL A 77 -0.53 0.69 5.43
C VAL A 77 -1.88 0.75 4.71
N PHE A 78 -2.06 1.66 3.74
CA PHE A 78 -3.29 1.68 2.93
C PHE A 78 -3.53 0.39 2.14
N LYS A 79 -2.46 -0.26 1.64
CA LYS A 79 -2.54 -1.57 1.00
C LYS A 79 -3.08 -2.62 1.98
N THR A 80 -2.51 -2.72 3.18
CA THR A 80 -2.96 -3.67 4.22
C THR A 80 -4.42 -3.43 4.60
N LEU A 81 -4.78 -2.19 4.94
CA LEU A 81 -6.16 -1.82 5.31
C LEU A 81 -7.16 -2.18 4.20
N ARG A 82 -6.80 -1.97 2.93
CA ARG A 82 -7.65 -2.36 1.80
C ARG A 82 -7.81 -3.88 1.72
N GLN A 83 -6.71 -4.63 1.80
CA GLN A 83 -6.73 -6.10 1.69
C GLN A 83 -7.54 -6.74 2.83
N GLU A 84 -7.37 -6.27 4.05
CA GLU A 84 -8.12 -6.76 5.23
C GLU A 84 -9.61 -6.38 5.15
N ASN A 85 -9.94 -5.18 4.65
CA ASN A 85 -11.32 -4.77 4.44
C ASN A 85 -12.00 -5.63 3.36
N GLU A 86 -11.32 -5.91 2.23
CA GLU A 86 -11.83 -6.80 1.18
C GLU A 86 -12.11 -8.21 1.72
N LEU A 87 -11.24 -8.79 2.56
CA LEU A 87 -11.47 -10.07 3.23
C LEU A 87 -12.70 -10.03 4.16
N ILE A 88 -12.82 -8.99 4.98
CA ILE A 88 -13.96 -8.77 5.89
C ILE A 88 -15.27 -8.63 5.11
N VAL A 89 -15.29 -7.92 3.98
CA VAL A 89 -16.48 -7.73 3.15
C VAL A 89 -16.89 -9.04 2.46
N ARG A 90 -15.94 -9.80 1.91
CA ARG A 90 -16.21 -11.13 1.32
C ARG A 90 -16.83 -12.06 2.35
N LEU A 91 -16.19 -12.20 3.51
CA LEU A 91 -16.67 -13.09 4.57
C LEU A 91 -18.07 -12.68 5.07
N LYS A 92 -18.36 -11.39 5.24
CA LYS A 92 -19.71 -10.89 5.55
C LYS A 92 -20.75 -11.20 4.46
N GLY A 93 -20.34 -11.28 3.19
CA GLY A 93 -21.22 -11.70 2.10
C GLY A 93 -21.54 -13.20 2.14
N CYS A 94 -20.67 -14.01 2.75
CA CYS A 94 -20.84 -15.45 2.89
C CYS A 94 -21.56 -15.84 4.19
N THR A 95 -21.44 -15.06 5.27
CA THR A 95 -22.04 -15.43 6.57
C THR A 95 -23.52 -15.06 6.70
N PRO A 96 -24.35 -15.94 7.29
CA PRO A 96 -25.76 -15.64 7.52
C PRO A 96 -25.91 -14.40 8.43
N GLY A 97 -26.75 -13.46 8.01
CA GLY A 97 -26.99 -12.21 8.75
C GLY A 97 -25.91 -11.13 8.58
N HIS A 98 -24.99 -11.26 7.62
CA HIS A 98 -23.99 -10.24 7.25
C HIS A 98 -23.04 -9.82 8.39
N ARG A 99 -22.80 -10.72 9.36
CA ARG A 99 -21.96 -10.48 10.54
C ARG A 99 -20.87 -11.55 10.61
N ILE A 100 -19.66 -11.15 11.01
CA ILE A 100 -18.56 -12.09 11.26
C ILE A 100 -18.74 -12.67 12.67
N PRO A 101 -18.61 -14.00 12.87
CA PRO A 101 -18.62 -14.61 14.19
C PRO A 101 -17.60 -13.97 15.13
N VAL A 102 -18.01 -13.67 16.37
CA VAL A 102 -17.21 -12.84 17.30
C VAL A 102 -15.84 -13.47 17.61
N GLY A 103 -15.76 -14.79 17.74
CA GLY A 103 -14.49 -15.50 17.96
C GLY A 103 -13.56 -15.53 16.74
N LEU A 104 -14.08 -15.33 15.54
CA LEU A 104 -13.29 -15.41 14.30
C LEU A 104 -12.48 -14.13 14.04
N LEU A 105 -13.01 -12.96 14.44
CA LEU A 105 -12.26 -11.71 14.45
C LEU A 105 -11.06 -11.78 15.40
N LEU A 106 -11.17 -12.53 16.50
CA LEU A 106 -10.12 -12.70 17.50
C LEU A 106 -8.95 -13.57 16.99
N GLN A 107 -9.21 -14.41 15.98
CA GLN A 107 -8.18 -15.17 15.25
C GLN A 107 -7.46 -14.34 14.17
N GLY A 108 -7.82 -13.07 14.01
CA GLY A 108 -7.18 -12.15 13.08
C GLY A 108 -7.30 -12.57 11.61
N ARG A 109 -6.33 -12.12 10.81
CA ARG A 109 -6.31 -12.31 9.35
C ARG A 109 -6.37 -13.78 8.92
N GLU A 110 -5.66 -14.66 9.63
CA GLU A 110 -5.56 -16.08 9.28
C GLU A 110 -6.87 -16.83 9.56
N GLY A 111 -7.54 -16.54 10.67
CA GLY A 111 -8.89 -17.07 10.93
C GLY A 111 -9.89 -16.66 9.85
N ILE A 112 -9.90 -15.37 9.48
CA ILE A 112 -10.79 -14.81 8.44
C ILE A 112 -10.52 -15.47 7.08
N ALA A 113 -9.26 -15.64 6.67
CA ALA A 113 -8.89 -16.28 5.41
C ALA A 113 -9.28 -17.77 5.39
N ASN A 114 -8.88 -18.52 6.43
CA ASN A 114 -9.19 -19.95 6.54
C ASN A 114 -10.70 -20.24 6.55
N GLU A 115 -11.53 -19.38 7.14
CA GLU A 115 -12.98 -19.57 7.13
C GLU A 115 -13.61 -19.24 5.77
N LEU A 116 -13.06 -18.25 5.05
CA LEU A 116 -13.47 -17.95 3.67
C LEU A 116 -13.15 -19.14 2.74
N ASP A 117 -11.94 -19.70 2.86
CA ASP A 117 -11.52 -20.88 2.10
C ASP A 117 -12.42 -22.10 2.41
N LYS A 118 -12.78 -22.33 3.69
CA LYS A 118 -13.75 -23.38 4.07
C LYS A 118 -15.11 -23.16 3.40
N PHE A 119 -15.59 -21.92 3.37
CA PHE A 119 -16.87 -21.59 2.72
C PHE A 119 -16.82 -21.83 1.20
N GLU A 120 -15.74 -21.42 0.53
CA GLU A 120 -15.57 -21.66 -0.91
C GLU A 120 -15.49 -23.16 -1.23
N ASN A 121 -14.75 -23.94 -0.42
CA ASN A 121 -14.70 -25.40 -0.52
C ASN A 121 -16.07 -26.06 -0.31
N ALA A 122 -16.81 -25.67 0.73
CA ALA A 122 -18.15 -26.19 1.00
C ALA A 122 -19.11 -25.91 -0.17
N LYS A 123 -19.10 -24.67 -0.68
CA LYS A 123 -19.89 -24.26 -1.84
C LYS A 123 -19.54 -25.06 -3.11
N GLN A 124 -18.26 -25.38 -3.33
CA GLN A 124 -17.84 -26.20 -4.47
C GLN A 124 -18.36 -27.64 -4.36
N ILE A 125 -18.41 -28.21 -3.15
CA ILE A 125 -18.98 -29.54 -2.89
C ILE A 125 -20.50 -29.52 -3.09
N ASP A 126 -21.19 -28.54 -2.54
CA ASP A 126 -22.66 -28.41 -2.63
C ASP A 126 -23.16 -28.03 -4.03
N LEU A 127 -22.30 -27.57 -4.94
CA LEU A 127 -22.66 -27.25 -6.33
C LEU A 127 -23.35 -28.42 -7.08
N MET A 128 -23.11 -29.67 -6.68
CA MET A 128 -23.84 -30.83 -7.21
C MET A 128 -25.26 -30.94 -6.66
N ASN A 129 -25.45 -30.59 -5.38
CA ASN A 129 -26.71 -30.66 -4.63
C ASN A 129 -27.63 -29.47 -4.97
N GLU A 130 -27.07 -28.31 -5.32
CA GLU A 130 -27.80 -27.12 -5.76
C GLU A 130 -28.40 -27.26 -7.17
N ARG A 131 -28.03 -28.30 -7.94
CA ARG A 131 -28.66 -28.56 -9.24
C ARG A 131 -30.12 -28.94 -9.04
N ARG A 132 -30.99 -28.43 -9.91
CA ARG A 132 -32.38 -28.89 -9.98
C ARG A 132 -32.36 -30.43 -10.14
N PRO A 133 -33.01 -31.20 -9.25
CA PRO A 133 -33.06 -32.64 -9.40
C PRO A 133 -33.64 -33.01 -10.75
N ASP A 134 -32.98 -33.93 -11.45
CA ASP A 134 -33.50 -34.53 -12.67
C ASP A 134 -34.80 -35.24 -12.29
N GLY A 135 -35.92 -34.60 -12.62
CA GLY A 135 -37.24 -35.03 -12.17
C GLY A 135 -37.49 -36.45 -12.66
N GLY A 136 -37.36 -37.42 -11.75
CA GLY A 136 -37.24 -38.82 -12.09
C GLY A 136 -38.33 -39.22 -13.08
N SER A 137 -37.91 -39.59 -14.29
CA SER A 137 -38.79 -40.10 -15.33
C SER A 137 -39.32 -41.46 -14.88
N SER A 138 -40.31 -41.42 -14.00
CA SER A 138 -41.18 -42.53 -13.67
C SER A 138 -41.97 -42.84 -14.93
N SER A 139 -41.37 -43.66 -15.78
CA SER A 139 -42.03 -44.34 -16.88
C SER A 139 -43.23 -45.09 -16.30
N ARG A 140 -44.41 -44.52 -16.52
CA ARG A 140 -45.71 -45.20 -16.34
C ARG A 140 -46.01 -46.08 -17.54
#